data_AF-A0AAV2YVZ2-F1
#
_entry.id   AF-A0AAV2YVZ2-F1
#
_cell.length_a   1.000
_cell.length_b   1.000
_cell.length_c   1.000
_cell.angle_alpha   90.00
_cell.angle_beta   90.00
_cell.angle_gamma   90.00
#
_symmetry.space_group_name_H-M   'P 1'
#
loop_
_entity.id
_entity.type
_entity.pdbx_description
1 polymer ?
#
loop_
_entity_poly.entity_id
_entity_poly.type
_entity_poly.pdbx_seq_one_letter_code
_entity_poly.pdbx_strand_id
1 'polypeptide(L)'
;MMQALWTRGKRVPLKNEGAMRGGVALLHRDFWLEALDERHRYGFHLRAYHQVWKNEMDARRSKSQSLAYYDPKERRVVDNTSFFQWLDHGDGKDLELPECTRDSLEKMCVAYCNADERKQFEVDLAQPFPGATHKVMRFVTTRQLVTTDDTGKWIFVIDTHQKMYISRKRKGFFHHSSFVAGAPIYAAGKIVVHQGQIKAIEPHSGHFKPALKNLVALRHIIEANGVNTKSIQFVRPKKWNSIWPFDSKDDTQVTVDDAPSDTDDYASSEDVVPLLRVSSS
;
A
#
# COMPACT_ATOMS: atom_id res chain seq x y z
N MET A 1 8.27 -7.79 -15.97
CA MET A 1 7.30 -8.92 -16.02
C MET A 1 6.04 -8.58 -15.20
N MET A 2 5.43 -7.39 -15.39
CA MET A 2 4.19 -6.96 -14.70
C MET A 2 2.98 -6.84 -15.65
N GLN A 3 3.14 -7.06 -16.96
CA GLN A 3 2.05 -6.94 -17.94
C GLN A 3 1.02 -8.09 -17.90
N ALA A 4 1.24 -9.17 -17.13
CA ALA A 4 0.46 -10.41 -17.28
C ALA A 4 -0.68 -10.63 -16.27
N LEU A 5 -0.95 -9.72 -15.31
CA LEU A 5 -1.94 -9.97 -14.26
C LEU A 5 -3.20 -9.09 -14.32
N TRP A 6 -3.33 -8.24 -15.35
CA TRP A 6 -4.52 -7.40 -15.56
C TRP A 6 -5.30 -7.76 -16.83
N THR A 7 -5.25 -9.03 -17.25
CA THR A 7 -6.19 -9.54 -18.26
C THR A 7 -7.42 -10.13 -17.59
N ARG A 8 -8.56 -9.45 -17.80
CA ARG A 8 -9.95 -9.93 -17.67
C ARG A 8 -10.14 -11.33 -17.07
N GLY A 9 -10.62 -11.37 -15.84
CA GLY A 9 -11.67 -12.30 -15.42
C GLY A 9 -11.48 -13.79 -15.67
N LYS A 10 -10.27 -14.35 -15.53
CA LYS A 10 -10.08 -15.81 -15.43
C LYS A 10 -9.30 -16.14 -14.16
N ARG A 11 -9.99 -16.78 -13.21
CA ARG A 11 -9.38 -17.37 -12.01
C ARG A 11 -8.37 -18.42 -12.47
N VAL A 12 -7.09 -18.18 -12.20
CA VAL A 12 -6.09 -19.24 -12.21
C VAL A 12 -6.28 -20.03 -10.91
N PRO A 13 -6.51 -21.36 -10.94
CA PRO A 13 -6.69 -22.12 -9.71
C PRO A 13 -5.36 -22.20 -8.96
N LEU A 14 -5.29 -21.58 -7.78
CA LEU A 14 -4.21 -21.81 -6.83
C LEU A 14 -4.39 -23.22 -6.27
N LYS A 15 -3.58 -24.17 -6.72
CA LYS A 15 -3.49 -25.51 -6.12
C LYS A 15 -2.89 -25.38 -4.73
N ASN A 16 -3.76 -25.26 -3.72
CA ASN A 16 -3.63 -25.72 -2.33
C ASN A 16 -4.80 -25.17 -1.50
N GLU A 17 -6.03 -25.51 -1.89
CA GLU A 17 -7.23 -25.29 -1.07
C GLU A 17 -7.30 -26.37 0.01
N GLY A 18 -6.58 -26.12 1.11
CA GLY A 18 -6.58 -27.02 2.25
C GLY A 18 -5.98 -26.40 3.51
N ALA A 19 -6.20 -25.11 3.77
CA ALA A 19 -5.92 -24.54 5.10
C ALA A 19 -6.50 -23.14 5.38
N MET A 20 -6.81 -22.30 4.38
CA MET A 20 -7.18 -20.90 4.66
C MET A 20 -8.43 -20.45 3.92
N ARG A 21 -9.58 -20.48 4.61
CA ARG A 21 -10.84 -19.84 4.16
C ARG A 21 -10.78 -18.30 4.16
N GLY A 22 -9.65 -17.70 4.54
CA GLY A 22 -9.44 -16.25 4.51
C GLY A 22 -9.10 -15.75 3.10
N GLY A 23 -10.02 -15.04 2.46
CA GLY A 23 -9.76 -14.42 1.16
C GLY A 23 -8.63 -13.40 1.24
N VAL A 24 -7.76 -13.38 0.22
CA VAL A 24 -6.66 -12.40 0.09
C VAL A 24 -7.17 -10.97 0.00
N ALA A 25 -6.37 -10.01 0.48
CA ALA A 25 -6.56 -8.59 0.24
C ALA A 25 -5.76 -8.17 -1.00
N LEU A 26 -6.42 -7.43 -1.89
CA LEU A 26 -5.81 -6.87 -3.10
C LEU A 26 -5.40 -5.42 -2.83
N LEU A 27 -4.45 -4.91 -3.62
CA LEU A 27 -4.15 -3.49 -3.62
C LEU A 27 -5.44 -2.71 -3.92
N HIS A 28 -5.73 -1.73 -3.08
CA HIS A 28 -6.93 -0.92 -3.19
C HIS A 28 -6.89 -0.10 -4.49
N ARG A 29 -8.05 0.05 -5.13
CA ARG A 29 -8.15 0.68 -6.45
C ARG A 29 -7.46 2.05 -6.48
N ASP A 30 -7.56 2.87 -5.44
CA ASP A 30 -6.96 4.22 -5.41
C ASP A 30 -5.45 4.27 -5.70
N PHE A 31 -4.73 3.13 -5.58
CA PHE A 31 -3.29 3.03 -5.81
C PHE A 31 -2.92 2.32 -7.12
N TRP A 32 -3.88 2.13 -8.02
CA TRP A 32 -3.63 1.47 -9.32
C TRP A 32 -2.61 2.23 -10.16
N LEU A 33 -2.63 3.57 -10.14
CA LEU A 33 -1.69 4.41 -10.88
C LEU A 33 -0.24 4.18 -10.43
N GLU A 34 0.00 4.21 -9.13
CA GLU A 34 1.33 3.96 -8.53
C GLU A 34 1.86 2.55 -8.86
N ALA A 35 0.96 1.56 -8.88
CA ALA A 35 1.31 0.19 -9.22
C ALA A 35 1.61 -0.03 -10.71
N LEU A 36 1.01 0.77 -11.60
CA LEU A 36 1.25 0.69 -13.05
C LEU A 36 2.38 1.59 -13.52
N ASP A 37 2.69 2.67 -12.81
CA ASP A 37 3.76 3.58 -13.16
C ASP A 37 5.11 2.89 -13.02
N GLU A 38 5.88 2.80 -14.11
CA GLU A 38 7.21 2.18 -14.12
C GLU A 38 8.21 2.89 -13.21
N ARG A 39 7.96 4.18 -12.94
CA ARG A 39 8.77 5.00 -12.04
C ARG A 39 8.29 4.96 -10.59
N HIS A 40 7.15 4.30 -10.35
CA HIS A 40 6.49 4.19 -9.05
C HIS A 40 6.32 5.54 -8.34
N ARG A 41 5.98 6.61 -9.07
CA ARG A 41 5.69 7.91 -8.49
C ARG A 41 4.52 7.80 -7.51
N TYR A 42 4.55 8.63 -6.49
CA TYR A 42 3.61 8.53 -5.39
C TYR A 42 2.16 8.68 -5.85
N GLY A 43 1.31 7.71 -5.50
CA GLY A 43 -0.06 7.61 -6.03
C GLY A 43 -0.93 8.85 -5.78
N PHE A 44 -0.72 9.57 -4.68
CA PHE A 44 -1.44 10.83 -4.41
C PHE A 44 -1.12 11.90 -5.44
N HIS A 45 0.16 12.06 -5.79
CA HIS A 45 0.60 13.00 -6.80
C HIS A 45 0.07 12.59 -8.18
N LEU A 46 0.22 11.31 -8.54
CA LEU A 46 -0.30 10.78 -9.82
C LEU A 46 -1.82 11.02 -9.96
N ARG A 47 -2.60 10.90 -8.89
CA ARG A 47 -4.05 11.14 -8.94
C ARG A 47 -4.42 12.59 -9.25
N ALA A 48 -3.69 13.58 -8.73
CA ALA A 48 -3.93 14.98 -9.03
C ALA A 48 -3.77 15.24 -10.54
N TYR A 49 -2.65 14.80 -11.11
CA TYR A 49 -2.41 14.88 -12.55
C TYR A 49 -3.40 14.06 -13.38
N HIS A 50 -3.76 12.86 -12.93
CA HIS A 50 -4.74 12.01 -13.62
C HIS A 50 -6.12 12.66 -13.68
N GLN A 51 -6.52 13.42 -12.65
CA GLN A 51 -7.79 14.14 -12.67
C GLN A 51 -7.80 15.24 -13.74
N VAL A 52 -6.70 15.97 -13.91
CA VAL A 52 -6.57 17.00 -14.96
C VAL A 52 -6.60 16.35 -16.35
N TRP A 53 -5.81 15.30 -16.56
CA TRP A 53 -5.82 14.53 -17.80
C TRP A 53 -7.22 14.03 -18.16
N LYS A 54 -7.94 13.45 -17.19
CA LYS A 54 -9.30 12.95 -17.41
C LYS A 54 -10.25 14.04 -17.87
N ASN A 55 -10.24 15.19 -17.19
CA ASN A 55 -11.08 16.34 -17.56
C ASN A 55 -10.75 16.86 -18.97
N GLU A 56 -9.47 16.89 -19.32
CA GLU A 56 -9.01 17.30 -20.64
C GLU A 56 -9.48 16.32 -21.75
N MET A 57 -9.35 15.02 -21.51
CA MET A 57 -9.82 13.99 -22.45
C MET A 57 -11.34 14.07 -22.66
N ASP A 58 -12.11 14.27 -21.59
CA ASP A 58 -13.56 14.42 -21.67
C ASP A 58 -13.96 15.70 -22.45
N ALA A 59 -13.24 16.80 -22.26
CA ALA A 59 -13.44 18.04 -23.00
C ALA A 59 -13.09 17.91 -24.50
N ARG A 60 -12.02 17.20 -24.85
CA ARG A 60 -11.64 16.95 -26.26
C ARG A 60 -12.63 16.02 -26.97
N ARG A 61 -13.08 14.97 -26.27
CA ARG A 61 -14.08 14.02 -26.78
C ARG A 61 -15.41 14.70 -27.09
N SER A 62 -15.89 15.57 -26.20
CA SER A 62 -17.13 16.33 -26.43
C SER A 62 -17.05 17.29 -27.62
N LYS A 63 -15.85 17.73 -28.00
CA LYS A 63 -15.59 18.59 -29.17
C LYS A 63 -15.18 17.81 -30.44
N SER A 64 -15.19 16.48 -30.40
CA SER A 64 -14.70 15.61 -31.49
C SER A 64 -13.27 15.97 -31.97
N GLN A 65 -12.42 16.42 -31.06
CA GLN A 65 -11.03 16.80 -31.38
C GLN A 65 -10.11 15.57 -31.34
N SER A 66 -9.13 15.51 -32.24
CA SER A 66 -8.09 14.48 -32.20
C SER A 66 -7.32 14.51 -30.88
N LEU A 67 -7.10 13.34 -30.29
CA LEU A 67 -6.26 13.15 -29.10
C LEU A 67 -4.77 12.95 -29.45
N ALA A 68 -4.48 12.69 -30.72
CA ALA A 68 -3.13 12.53 -31.23
C ALA A 68 -2.71 13.76 -32.06
N TYR A 69 -1.44 14.13 -31.96
CA TYR A 69 -0.82 15.22 -32.72
C TYR A 69 0.62 14.87 -33.11
N TYR A 70 1.14 15.47 -34.18
CA TYR A 70 2.53 15.27 -34.62
C TYR A 70 3.47 16.26 -33.93
N ASP A 71 4.37 15.79 -33.06
CA ASP A 71 5.40 16.63 -32.45
C ASP A 71 6.58 16.80 -33.43
N PRO A 72 6.84 18.01 -33.95
CA PRO A 72 7.95 18.26 -34.86
C PRO A 72 9.32 18.20 -34.17
N LYS A 73 9.42 18.42 -32.85
CA LYS A 73 10.68 18.35 -32.10
C LYS A 73 11.14 16.91 -31.94
N GLU A 74 10.21 16.01 -31.64
CA GLU A 74 10.48 14.58 -31.45
C GLU A 74 10.25 13.74 -32.71
N ARG A 75 9.80 14.38 -33.80
CA ARG A 75 9.51 13.78 -35.11
C ARG A 75 8.60 12.55 -35.01
N ARG A 76 7.61 12.57 -34.12
CA ARG A 76 6.69 11.46 -33.87
C ARG A 76 5.26 11.92 -33.63
N VAL A 77 4.32 11.00 -33.79
CA VAL A 77 2.94 11.21 -33.32
C VAL A 77 2.89 10.95 -31.82
N VAL A 78 2.42 11.93 -31.05
CA VAL A 78 2.14 11.82 -29.63
C VAL A 78 0.66 11.56 -29.47
N ASP A 79 0.32 10.46 -28.79
CA ASP A 79 -1.06 10.10 -28.46
C ASP A 79 -1.33 10.34 -26.97
N ASN A 80 -2.20 11.30 -26.66
CA ASN A 80 -2.57 11.63 -25.29
C ASN A 80 -3.67 10.71 -24.71
N THR A 81 -4.06 9.65 -25.41
CA THR A 81 -5.04 8.66 -24.89
C THR A 81 -4.53 7.84 -23.71
N SER A 82 -3.22 7.78 -23.50
CA SER A 82 -2.60 7.18 -22.32
C SER A 82 -2.20 8.28 -21.34
N PHE A 83 -2.63 8.14 -20.09
CA PHE A 83 -2.29 9.07 -19.01
C PHE A 83 -0.77 9.26 -18.87
N PHE A 84 0.02 8.18 -18.83
CA PHE A 84 1.47 8.28 -18.68
C PHE A 84 2.14 8.91 -19.91
N GLN A 85 1.62 8.63 -21.11
CA GLN A 85 2.12 9.27 -22.33
C GLN A 85 1.84 10.78 -22.32
N TRP A 86 0.63 11.19 -21.93
CA TRP A 86 0.28 12.59 -21.74
C TRP A 86 1.14 13.25 -20.67
N LEU A 87 1.37 12.56 -19.54
CA LEU A 87 2.08 13.08 -18.38
C LEU A 87 3.58 13.26 -18.64
N ASP A 88 4.21 12.36 -19.36
CA ASP A 88 5.68 12.34 -19.50
C ASP A 88 6.17 12.94 -20.82
N HIS A 89 5.30 13.03 -21.82
CA HIS A 89 5.67 13.43 -23.17
C HIS A 89 4.66 14.33 -23.88
N GLY A 90 3.40 14.31 -23.45
CA GLY A 90 2.33 15.10 -24.04
C GLY A 90 2.10 16.42 -23.32
N ASP A 91 0.85 16.85 -23.29
CA ASP A 91 0.47 18.18 -22.79
C ASP A 91 0.63 18.32 -21.27
N GLY A 92 0.75 17.20 -20.54
CA GLY A 92 0.99 17.19 -19.09
C GLY A 92 2.46 17.28 -18.68
N LYS A 93 3.41 17.26 -19.62
CA LYS A 93 4.85 17.16 -19.30
C LYS A 93 5.40 18.35 -18.51
N ASP A 94 4.92 19.55 -18.84
CA ASP A 94 5.33 20.82 -18.24
C ASP A 94 4.24 21.40 -17.30
N LEU A 95 3.24 20.59 -16.97
CA LEU A 95 2.11 21.02 -16.14
C LEU A 95 2.52 21.12 -14.66
N GLU A 96 2.25 22.28 -14.08
CA GLU A 96 2.42 22.56 -12.65
C GLU A 96 1.05 22.65 -11.97
N LEU A 97 0.83 21.82 -10.94
CA LEU A 97 -0.38 21.87 -10.13
C LEU A 97 -0.11 22.55 -8.78
N PRO A 98 -1.00 23.44 -8.29
CA PRO A 98 -0.84 24.07 -6.98
C PRO A 98 -0.68 23.07 -5.82
N GLU A 99 -1.42 21.96 -5.89
CA GLU A 99 -1.40 20.89 -4.89
C GLU A 99 -0.22 19.90 -5.06
N CYS A 100 0.44 19.90 -6.23
CA CYS A 100 1.53 18.99 -6.54
C CYS A 100 2.37 19.54 -7.71
N THR A 101 3.54 20.10 -7.39
CA THR A 101 4.46 20.57 -8.44
C THR A 101 5.05 19.41 -9.23
N ARG A 102 5.54 19.68 -10.44
CA ARG A 102 6.23 18.67 -11.25
C ARG A 102 7.44 18.13 -10.51
N ASP A 103 8.21 18.99 -9.85
CA ASP A 103 9.36 18.58 -9.04
C ASP A 103 8.97 17.62 -7.89
N SER A 104 7.82 17.87 -7.23
CA SER A 104 7.31 17.01 -6.16
C SER A 104 6.81 15.66 -6.67
N LEU A 105 6.16 15.64 -7.83
CA LEU A 105 5.76 14.42 -8.53
C LEU A 105 6.98 13.54 -8.84
N GLU A 106 8.06 14.15 -9.32
CA GLU A 106 9.24 13.43 -9.81
C GLU A 106 10.19 12.94 -8.71
N LYS A 107 10.23 13.64 -7.57
CA LYS A 107 11.10 13.28 -6.44
C LYS A 107 10.49 12.25 -5.50
N MET A 108 9.16 12.18 -5.43
CA MET A 108 8.48 11.28 -4.49
C MET A 108 8.08 9.98 -5.18
N CYS A 109 8.97 9.00 -5.11
CA CYS A 109 8.75 7.66 -5.65
C CYS A 109 8.76 6.60 -4.54
N VAL A 110 7.83 5.65 -4.68
CA VAL A 110 7.68 4.52 -3.78
C VAL A 110 8.71 3.45 -4.12
N ALA A 111 9.47 3.02 -3.12
CA ALA A 111 10.42 1.94 -3.24
C ALA A 111 9.69 0.59 -3.16
N TYR A 112 9.41 -0.02 -4.31
CA TYR A 112 8.91 -1.39 -4.41
C TYR A 112 10.05 -2.39 -4.37
N CYS A 113 9.98 -3.33 -3.43
CA CYS A 113 11.00 -4.35 -3.25
C CYS A 113 10.86 -5.44 -4.31
N ASN A 114 11.97 -5.75 -4.96
CA ASN A 114 12.12 -7.02 -5.65
C ASN A 114 12.27 -8.19 -4.64
N ALA A 115 12.40 -9.42 -5.14
CA ALA A 115 12.48 -10.61 -4.28
C ALA A 115 13.70 -10.63 -3.37
N ASP A 116 14.84 -10.09 -3.80
CA ASP A 116 16.08 -10.05 -3.03
C ASP A 116 16.09 -8.91 -2.02
N GLU A 117 15.70 -7.70 -2.44
CA GLU A 117 15.59 -6.52 -1.56
C GLU A 117 14.65 -6.78 -0.39
N ARG A 118 13.58 -7.56 -0.62
CA ARG A 118 12.59 -7.89 0.39
C ARG A 118 13.15 -8.75 1.54
N LYS A 119 14.19 -9.56 1.31
CA LYS A 119 14.76 -10.48 2.31
C LYS A 119 15.26 -9.76 3.56
N GLN A 120 15.66 -8.49 3.44
CA GLN A 120 16.12 -7.70 4.58
C GLN A 120 14.99 -7.39 5.58
N PHE A 121 13.74 -7.42 5.12
CA PHE A 121 12.55 -7.14 5.93
C PHE A 121 11.85 -8.41 6.42
N GLU A 122 12.24 -9.58 5.92
CA GLU A 122 11.61 -10.86 6.26
C GLU A 122 11.89 -11.21 7.72
N VAL A 123 10.85 -11.62 8.44
CA VAL A 123 10.92 -12.06 9.84
C VAL A 123 10.42 -13.49 10.00
N ASP A 124 11.05 -14.23 10.90
CA ASP A 124 10.58 -15.54 11.35
C ASP A 124 10.19 -15.50 12.84
N LEU A 125 9.34 -16.46 13.23
CA LEU A 125 8.98 -16.71 14.62
C LEU A 125 9.75 -17.95 15.09
N ALA A 126 10.74 -17.74 15.94
CA ALA A 126 11.66 -18.77 16.40
C ALA A 126 11.72 -18.86 17.92
N GLN A 127 12.11 -20.01 18.44
CA GLN A 127 12.44 -20.12 19.87
C GLN A 127 13.69 -19.27 20.15
N PRO A 128 13.72 -18.47 21.23
CA PRO A 128 14.91 -17.72 21.61
C PRO A 128 16.06 -18.64 22.05
N PHE A 129 15.74 -19.81 22.61
CA PHE A 129 16.69 -20.85 23.00
C PHE A 129 16.01 -22.23 22.95
N PRO A 130 16.76 -23.33 22.83
CA PRO A 130 16.20 -24.68 22.81
C PRO A 130 15.33 -24.95 24.06
N GLY A 131 14.11 -25.47 23.85
CA GLY A 131 13.18 -25.76 24.93
C GLY A 131 12.33 -24.56 25.39
N ALA A 132 12.53 -23.37 24.82
CA ALA A 132 11.65 -22.24 25.09
C ALA A 132 10.20 -22.54 24.66
N THR A 133 9.26 -22.28 25.56
CA THR A 133 7.83 -22.48 25.30
C THR A 133 7.20 -21.36 24.47
N HIS A 134 7.91 -20.24 24.31
CA HIS A 134 7.47 -19.07 23.56
C HIS A 134 8.33 -18.82 22.33
N LYS A 135 7.76 -18.08 21.39
CA LYS A 135 8.39 -17.67 20.13
C LYS A 135 8.69 -16.17 20.17
N VAL A 136 9.81 -15.79 19.58
CA VAL A 136 10.23 -14.40 19.39
C VAL A 136 10.38 -14.12 17.90
N MET A 137 10.03 -12.89 17.51
CA MET A 137 10.22 -12.35 16.18
C MET A 137 11.65 -11.86 16.01
N ARG A 138 12.29 -12.30 14.93
CA ARG A 138 13.63 -11.84 14.53
C ARG A 138 13.69 -11.68 13.01
N PHE A 139 14.61 -10.85 12.55
CA PHE A 139 14.90 -10.77 11.12
C PHE A 139 15.54 -12.07 10.63
N VAL A 140 15.07 -12.60 9.51
CA VAL A 140 15.60 -13.86 8.93
C VAL A 140 17.07 -13.71 8.57
N THR A 141 17.44 -12.58 7.97
CA THR A 141 18.79 -12.33 7.47
C THR A 141 19.80 -12.10 8.59
N THR A 142 19.50 -11.21 9.55
CA THR A 142 20.46 -10.82 10.60
C THR A 142 20.33 -11.65 11.88
N ARG A 143 19.24 -12.39 12.04
CA ARG A 143 18.85 -13.10 13.28
C ARG A 143 18.64 -12.21 14.50
N GLN A 144 18.71 -10.88 14.34
CA GLN A 144 18.47 -9.93 15.41
C GLN A 144 16.99 -9.89 15.78
N LEU A 145 16.72 -9.80 17.08
CA LEU A 145 15.36 -9.61 17.59
C LEU A 145 14.79 -8.30 17.07
N VAL A 146 13.52 -8.32 16.67
CA VAL A 146 12.83 -7.11 16.25
C VAL A 146 12.46 -6.28 17.47
N THR A 147 12.86 -5.01 17.47
CA THR A 147 12.37 -4.00 18.42
C THR A 147 11.94 -2.77 17.63
N THR A 148 10.68 -2.38 17.76
CA THR A 148 10.12 -1.19 17.13
C THR A 148 10.34 0.02 18.03
N ASP A 149 10.89 1.09 17.48
CA ASP A 149 11.00 2.38 18.16
C ASP A 149 9.66 3.16 18.17
N ASP A 150 9.58 4.18 19.01
CA ASP A 150 8.45 5.10 19.17
C ASP A 150 8.50 6.30 18.21
N THR A 151 9.57 6.42 17.43
CA THR A 151 9.80 7.59 16.56
C THR A 151 9.04 7.51 15.24
N GLY A 152 8.28 6.44 14.99
CA GLY A 152 7.36 6.37 13.85
C GLY A 152 6.58 5.07 13.74
N LYS A 153 5.79 4.97 12.67
CA LYS A 153 4.87 3.85 12.45
C LYS A 153 5.60 2.66 11.84
N TRP A 154 5.64 1.55 12.58
CA TRP A 154 6.08 0.26 12.07
C TRP A 154 4.94 -0.47 11.41
N ILE A 155 5.18 -0.99 10.20
CA ILE A 155 4.18 -1.67 9.37
C ILE A 155 4.63 -3.08 9.05
N PHE A 156 3.64 -3.97 8.85
CA PHE A 156 3.89 -5.34 8.42
C PHE A 156 2.98 -5.76 7.28
N VAL A 157 3.43 -6.76 6.52
CA VAL A 157 2.65 -7.49 5.52
C VAL A 157 2.91 -8.98 5.68
N ILE A 158 1.85 -9.80 5.54
CA ILE A 158 1.93 -11.24 5.37
C ILE A 158 1.51 -11.57 3.93
N ASP A 159 2.45 -12.05 3.12
CA ASP A 159 2.18 -12.41 1.73
C ASP A 159 1.41 -13.74 1.60
N THR A 160 1.05 -14.11 0.36
CA THR A 160 0.32 -15.36 0.08
C THR A 160 1.12 -16.63 0.32
N HIS A 161 2.42 -16.53 0.57
CA HIS A 161 3.30 -17.63 0.99
C HIS A 161 3.46 -17.69 2.52
N GLN A 162 2.69 -16.89 3.26
CA GLN A 162 2.75 -16.73 4.71
C GLN A 162 4.09 -16.20 5.23
N LYS A 163 4.90 -15.57 4.37
CA LYS A 163 6.06 -14.83 4.83
C LYS A 163 5.64 -13.48 5.38
N MET A 164 6.20 -13.13 6.53
CA MET A 164 5.95 -11.85 7.17
C MET A 164 7.13 -10.91 6.94
N TYR A 165 6.82 -9.66 6.61
CA TYR A 165 7.80 -8.60 6.44
C TYR A 165 7.46 -7.43 7.35
N ILE A 166 8.47 -6.80 7.93
CA ILE A 166 8.32 -5.64 8.81
C ILE A 166 9.32 -4.54 8.45
N SER A 167 8.88 -3.28 8.50
CA SER A 167 9.74 -2.11 8.33
C SER A 167 9.05 -0.86 8.87
N ARG A 168 9.82 0.21 9.02
CA ARG A 168 9.29 1.53 9.36
C ARG A 168 8.66 2.17 8.11
N LYS A 169 7.44 2.66 8.26
CA LYS A 169 6.74 3.41 7.21
C LYS A 169 7.46 4.73 6.97
N ARG A 170 7.68 5.05 5.69
CA ARG A 170 8.20 6.34 5.23
C ARG A 170 7.20 6.94 4.26
N LYS A 171 6.56 8.04 4.65
CA LYS A 171 5.53 8.72 3.85
C LYS A 171 6.04 8.98 2.43
N GLY A 172 5.26 8.60 1.42
CA GLY A 172 5.63 8.76 0.00
C GLY A 172 6.75 7.87 -0.53
N PHE A 173 7.45 7.09 0.32
CA PHE A 173 8.62 6.31 -0.07
C PHE A 173 8.51 4.82 0.26
N PHE A 174 7.93 4.45 1.41
CA PHE A 174 7.82 3.06 1.82
C PHE A 174 6.55 2.82 2.66
N HIS A 175 5.67 1.97 2.15
CA HIS A 175 4.40 1.59 2.78
C HIS A 175 4.06 0.12 2.50
N HIS A 176 2.88 -0.36 2.93
CA HIS A 176 2.55 -1.79 2.84
C HIS A 176 2.75 -2.39 1.44
N SER A 177 2.37 -1.67 0.38
CA SER A 177 2.56 -2.14 -1.00
C SER A 177 4.03 -2.33 -1.37
N SER A 178 4.96 -1.62 -0.73
CA SER A 178 6.40 -1.70 -0.97
C SER A 178 6.99 -3.08 -0.77
N PHE A 179 6.53 -3.84 0.23
CA PHE A 179 7.07 -5.19 0.48
C PHE A 179 6.83 -6.16 -0.67
N VAL A 180 5.69 -6.01 -1.36
CA VAL A 180 5.18 -7.02 -2.29
C VAL A 180 4.91 -6.48 -3.70
N ALA A 181 5.32 -5.24 -3.98
CA ALA A 181 5.07 -4.53 -5.24
C ALA A 181 3.58 -4.60 -5.67
N GLY A 182 2.68 -4.40 -4.72
CA GLY A 182 1.23 -4.44 -4.94
C GLY A 182 0.61 -5.83 -5.11
N ALA A 183 1.38 -6.92 -4.99
CA ALA A 183 0.84 -8.27 -5.06
C ALA A 183 -0.16 -8.56 -3.92
N PRO A 184 -1.09 -9.54 -4.09
CA PRO A 184 -2.05 -9.90 -3.05
C PRO A 184 -1.41 -10.35 -1.74
N ILE A 185 -2.10 -10.10 -0.63
CA ILE A 185 -1.61 -10.41 0.72
C ILE A 185 -2.69 -11.11 1.55
N TYR A 186 -2.30 -11.78 2.63
CA TYR A 186 -3.26 -12.27 3.63
C TYR A 186 -3.64 -11.18 4.63
N ALA A 187 -2.66 -10.42 5.12
CA ALA A 187 -2.86 -9.42 6.15
C ALA A 187 -1.79 -8.32 6.08
N ALA A 188 -2.17 -7.12 6.50
CA ALA A 188 -1.27 -5.99 6.68
C ALA A 188 -1.74 -5.16 7.88
N GLY A 189 -0.84 -4.40 8.47
CA GLY A 189 -1.19 -3.54 9.59
C GLY A 189 -0.01 -2.76 10.12
N LYS A 190 -0.23 -2.12 11.26
CA LYS A 190 0.83 -1.62 12.14
C LYS A 190 1.13 -2.66 13.22
N ILE A 191 2.34 -2.65 13.72
CA ILE A 191 2.79 -3.59 14.74
C ILE A 191 3.76 -2.92 15.72
N VAL A 192 3.67 -3.30 16.98
CA VAL A 192 4.62 -2.93 18.03
C VAL A 192 5.29 -4.20 18.54
N VAL A 193 6.62 -4.22 18.53
CA VAL A 193 7.43 -5.37 18.96
C VAL A 193 8.52 -4.88 19.91
N HIS A 194 8.69 -5.56 21.04
CA HIS A 194 9.75 -5.27 22.01
C HIS A 194 10.56 -6.53 22.26
N GLN A 195 11.86 -6.52 21.95
CA GLN A 195 12.75 -7.68 22.12
C GLN A 195 12.15 -8.97 21.51
N GLY A 196 11.64 -8.84 20.29
CA GLY A 196 10.99 -9.92 19.53
C GLY A 196 9.59 -10.32 20.01
N GLN A 197 9.09 -9.76 21.12
CA GLN A 197 7.72 -10.02 21.59
C GLN A 197 6.74 -9.05 20.94
N ILE A 198 5.73 -9.56 20.25
CA ILE A 198 4.64 -8.74 19.70
C ILE A 198 3.81 -8.21 20.86
N LYS A 199 3.69 -6.89 20.98
CA LYS A 199 2.93 -6.21 22.04
C LYS A 199 1.58 -5.72 21.54
N ALA A 200 1.54 -5.13 20.35
CA ALA A 200 0.30 -4.64 19.77
C ALA A 200 0.26 -4.85 18.25
N ILE A 201 -0.95 -5.03 17.73
CA ILE A 201 -1.24 -5.09 16.30
C ILE A 201 -2.46 -4.20 16.03
N GLU A 202 -2.33 -3.29 15.09
CA GLU A 202 -3.45 -2.56 14.51
C GLU A 202 -3.62 -3.03 13.06
N PRO A 203 -4.67 -3.78 12.69
CA PRO A 203 -4.85 -4.34 11.36
C PRO A 203 -5.37 -3.29 10.37
N HIS A 204 -4.60 -2.21 10.20
CA HIS A 204 -4.93 -1.08 9.34
C HIS A 204 -3.87 -0.89 8.27
N SER A 205 -4.31 -0.93 7.01
CA SER A 205 -3.50 -0.56 5.85
C SER A 205 -4.34 0.31 4.92
N GLY A 206 -3.86 1.52 4.63
CA GLY A 206 -4.50 2.36 3.63
C GLY A 206 -4.45 1.78 2.21
N HIS A 207 -3.44 0.96 1.91
CA HIS A 207 -3.20 0.38 0.59
C HIS A 207 -3.96 -0.92 0.34
N PHE A 208 -4.16 -1.76 1.36
CA PHE A 208 -4.84 -3.06 1.20
C PHE A 208 -6.21 -3.13 1.89
N LYS A 209 -6.49 -2.19 2.80
CA LYS A 209 -7.73 -2.09 3.59
C LYS A 209 -8.26 -3.46 4.05
N PRO A 210 -7.46 -4.21 4.84
CA PRO A 210 -7.79 -5.56 5.26
C PRO A 210 -9.15 -5.60 5.97
N ALA A 211 -9.96 -6.59 5.63
CA ALA A 211 -11.29 -6.80 6.21
C ALA A 211 -11.26 -7.81 7.37
N LEU A 212 -12.42 -8.05 8.00
CA LEU A 212 -12.54 -9.00 9.12
C LEU A 212 -11.92 -10.37 8.81
N LYS A 213 -12.11 -10.90 7.61
CA LYS A 213 -11.52 -12.18 7.17
C LYS A 213 -9.99 -12.18 7.19
N ASN A 214 -9.36 -11.05 6.84
CA ASN A 214 -7.90 -10.90 6.84
C ASN A 214 -7.37 -10.84 8.28
N LEU A 215 -8.13 -10.22 9.16
CA LEU A 215 -7.83 -10.15 10.58
C LEU A 215 -7.95 -11.51 11.28
N VAL A 216 -8.98 -12.29 10.94
CA VAL A 216 -9.12 -13.68 11.41
C VAL A 216 -7.97 -14.54 10.88
N ALA A 217 -7.59 -14.39 9.61
CA ALA A 217 -6.45 -15.09 9.03
C ALA A 217 -5.14 -14.71 9.73
N LEU A 218 -4.90 -13.43 10.00
CA LEU A 218 -3.74 -12.93 10.76
C LEU A 218 -3.62 -13.63 12.12
N ARG A 219 -4.72 -13.66 12.88
CA ARG A 219 -4.77 -14.33 14.18
C ARG A 219 -4.38 -15.80 14.05
N HIS A 220 -5.00 -16.51 13.09
CA HIS A 220 -4.72 -17.93 12.89
C HIS A 220 -3.27 -18.20 12.50
N ILE A 221 -2.67 -17.36 11.63
CA ILE A 221 -1.26 -17.49 11.23
C ILE A 221 -0.34 -17.33 12.45
N ILE A 222 -0.59 -16.31 13.28
CA ILE A 222 0.22 -16.04 14.46
C ILE A 222 0.09 -17.17 15.50
N GLU A 223 -1.13 -17.67 15.75
CA GLU A 223 -1.39 -18.79 16.67
C GLU A 223 -0.78 -20.09 16.18
N ALA A 224 -0.91 -20.40 14.89
CA ALA A 224 -0.32 -21.58 14.27
C ALA A 224 1.21 -21.58 14.32
N ASN A 225 1.83 -20.39 14.41
CA ASN A 225 3.26 -20.22 14.60
C ASN A 225 3.71 -20.23 16.08
N GLY A 226 2.80 -20.55 17.01
CA GLY A 226 3.11 -20.74 18.43
C GLY A 226 3.25 -19.44 19.23
N VAL A 227 2.71 -18.32 18.72
CA VAL A 227 2.66 -17.07 19.47
C VAL A 227 1.35 -17.01 20.27
N ASN A 228 1.46 -16.69 21.55
CA ASN A 228 0.31 -16.49 22.42
C ASN A 228 -0.40 -15.16 22.08
N THR A 229 -1.53 -15.22 21.38
CA THR A 229 -2.32 -14.03 21.01
C THR A 229 -2.98 -13.36 22.21
N LYS A 230 -3.15 -14.04 23.35
CA LYS A 230 -3.71 -13.43 24.57
C LYS A 230 -2.79 -12.38 25.16
N SER A 231 -1.48 -12.39 24.87
CA SER A 231 -0.55 -11.34 25.32
C SER A 231 -0.40 -10.19 24.32
N ILE A 232 -1.09 -10.23 23.18
CA ILE A 232 -1.08 -9.19 22.16
C ILE A 232 -2.30 -8.29 22.36
N GLN A 233 -2.09 -6.98 22.36
CA GLN A 233 -3.17 -6.01 22.25
C GLN A 233 -3.56 -5.82 20.78
N PHE A 234 -4.77 -6.23 20.42
CA PHE A 234 -5.32 -5.90 19.11
C PHE A 234 -6.04 -4.55 19.21
N VAL A 235 -5.51 -3.55 18.52
CA VAL A 235 -6.03 -2.19 18.52
C VAL A 235 -7.07 -2.05 17.41
N ARG A 236 -8.27 -1.57 17.77
CA ARG A 236 -9.36 -1.37 16.81
C ARG A 236 -9.09 -0.11 15.97
N PRO A 237 -9.05 -0.20 14.63
CA PRO A 237 -8.92 1.00 13.79
C PRO A 237 -10.13 1.93 13.95
N LYS A 238 -9.92 3.26 13.97
CA LYS A 238 -10.98 4.27 14.16
C LYS A 238 -12.14 4.14 13.16
N LYS A 239 -11.84 3.76 11.91
CA LYS A 239 -12.83 3.59 10.82
C LYS A 239 -13.39 2.16 10.70
N TRP A 240 -13.24 1.33 11.73
CA TRP A 240 -13.71 -0.05 11.72
C TRP A 240 -15.19 -0.15 12.11
N ASN A 241 -16.05 -0.38 11.12
CA ASN A 241 -17.52 -0.33 11.30
C ASN A 241 -18.17 -1.71 11.47
N SER A 242 -17.40 -2.80 11.51
CA SER A 242 -17.90 -4.18 11.64
C SER A 242 -17.62 -4.76 13.03
N ILE A 243 -18.16 -5.96 13.29
CA ILE A 243 -17.88 -6.72 14.52
C ILE A 243 -16.37 -6.82 14.73
N TRP A 244 -15.92 -6.48 15.93
CA TRP A 244 -14.53 -6.58 16.34
C TRP A 244 -14.30 -7.96 16.98
N PRO A 245 -13.39 -8.79 16.43
CA PRO A 245 -13.28 -10.20 16.84
C PRO A 245 -12.37 -10.41 18.06
N PHE A 246 -11.88 -9.35 18.69
CA PHE A 246 -11.00 -9.43 19.86
C PHE A 246 -11.65 -8.81 21.08
N ASP A 247 -11.28 -9.32 22.25
CA ASP A 247 -11.70 -8.76 23.52
C ASP A 247 -11.23 -7.30 23.62
N SER A 248 -12.11 -6.40 24.03
CA SER A 248 -11.74 -5.04 24.42
C SER A 248 -10.94 -5.11 25.71
N LYS A 249 -9.62 -5.25 25.60
CA LYS A 249 -8.73 -4.90 26.69
C LYS A 249 -8.69 -3.38 26.76
N ASP A 250 -8.69 -2.84 27.99
CA ASP A 250 -8.60 -1.40 28.21
C ASP A 250 -7.57 -0.76 27.27
N ASP A 251 -8.00 0.24 26.50
CA ASP A 251 -7.17 0.98 25.54
C ASP A 251 -6.05 1.79 26.23
N THR A 252 -5.93 1.69 27.56
CA THR A 252 -4.89 2.31 28.36
C THR A 252 -3.67 1.39 28.40
N GLN A 253 -2.65 1.69 27.58
CA GLN A 253 -1.19 1.61 27.90
C GLN A 253 -0.25 1.36 26.71
N VAL A 254 -0.74 1.19 25.46
CA VAL A 254 0.15 1.16 24.28
C VAL A 254 -0.25 2.25 23.31
N THR A 255 0.49 3.35 23.30
CA THR A 255 0.34 4.40 22.28
C THR A 255 0.88 3.87 20.96
N VAL A 256 0.01 3.36 20.10
CA VAL A 256 0.32 3.24 18.67
C VAL A 256 0.23 4.66 18.12
N ASP A 257 1.31 5.17 17.54
CA ASP A 257 1.36 6.54 17.01
C ASP A 257 0.12 6.84 16.15
N ASP A 258 -0.64 7.82 16.65
CA ASP A 258 -2.01 8.15 16.28
C ASP A 258 -2.05 9.26 15.21
N ALA A 259 -0.89 9.67 14.70
CA ALA A 259 -0.80 10.63 13.60
C ALA A 259 -1.64 10.16 12.40
N PRO A 260 -2.22 11.07 11.60
CA PRO A 260 -2.93 10.71 10.37
C PRO A 260 -2.03 9.91 9.42
N SER A 261 -2.58 8.88 8.77
CA SER A 261 -2.00 8.32 7.55
C SER A 261 -2.46 9.18 6.38
N ASP A 262 -1.63 9.37 5.36
CA ASP A 262 -2.01 10.06 4.11
C ASP A 262 -3.30 9.52 3.46
N THR A 263 -3.59 8.25 3.74
CA THR A 263 -4.79 7.55 3.29
C THR A 263 -6.04 7.85 4.10
N ASP A 264 -5.92 8.52 5.23
CA ASP A 264 -7.01 8.74 6.18
C ASP A 264 -7.82 10.01 5.85
N ASP A 265 -7.22 11.00 5.20
CA ASP A 265 -7.90 12.25 4.85
C ASP A 265 -8.67 12.19 3.52
N TYR A 266 -8.39 11.18 2.69
CA TYR A 266 -8.92 11.11 1.31
C TYR A 266 -10.11 10.16 1.14
N ALA A 267 -10.89 9.93 2.20
CA ALA A 267 -12.11 9.14 2.12
C ALA A 267 -13.15 9.86 1.22
N SER A 268 -13.21 9.43 -0.04
CA SER A 268 -14.23 9.77 -1.05
C SER A 268 -14.71 11.23 -1.05
N SER A 269 -13.84 12.15 -1.45
CA SER A 269 -14.30 13.42 -2.03
C SER A 269 -14.52 13.22 -3.54
N GLU A 270 -15.52 12.41 -3.90
CA GLU A 270 -16.28 12.75 -5.12
C GLU A 270 -17.12 13.95 -4.70
N ASP A 271 -16.57 15.16 -4.84
CA ASP A 271 -17.31 16.40 -5.11
C ASP A 271 -16.44 17.66 -4.92
N VAL A 272 -16.43 18.45 -6.00
CA VAL A 272 -16.04 19.87 -6.14
C VAL A 272 -14.55 20.25 -5.98
N VAL A 273 -13.89 20.48 -7.13
CA VAL A 273 -12.90 21.56 -7.25
C VAL A 273 -13.44 22.58 -8.26
N PRO A 274 -13.48 23.89 -7.96
CA PRO A 274 -14.00 24.91 -8.86
C PRO A 274 -13.14 25.04 -10.11
N LEU A 275 -13.78 25.13 -11.28
CA LEU A 275 -13.16 25.44 -12.56
C LEU A 275 -12.38 26.76 -12.45
N LEU A 276 -11.05 26.69 -12.52
CA LEU A 276 -10.20 27.87 -12.70
C LEU A 276 -10.51 28.50 -14.07
N ARG A 277 -11.02 29.73 -14.04
CA ARG A 277 -11.19 30.58 -15.22
C ARG A 277 -9.79 30.90 -15.78
N VAL A 278 -9.54 30.48 -17.02
CA VAL A 278 -8.42 30.98 -17.81
C VAL A 278 -8.76 32.40 -18.25
N SER A 279 -8.04 33.38 -17.72
CA SER A 279 -8.05 34.76 -18.21
C SER A 279 -7.33 34.79 -19.55
N SER A 280 -8.07 35.05 -20.63
CA SER A 280 -7.51 35.39 -21.93
C SER A 280 -7.05 36.85 -21.91
N SER A 281 -5.78 37.10 -22.22
CA SER A 281 -5.27 38.36 -22.75
C SER A 281 -4.71 38.10 -24.13
#